data_AF-A0AAE0TF19-F1
#
_entry.id   AF-A0AAE0TF19-F1
#
_cell.length_a   1.000
_cell.length_b   1.000
_cell.length_c   1.000
_cell.angle_alpha   90.00
_cell.angle_beta   90.00
_cell.angle_gamma   90.00
#
_symmetry.space_group_name_H-M   'P 1'
#
loop_
_entity.id
_entity.type
_entity.pdbx_description
1 polymer ?
#
loop_
_entity_poly.entity_id
_entity_poly.type
_entity_poly.pdbx_seq_one_letter_code
_entity_poly.pdbx_strand_id
1 'polypeptide(L)'
;MKGKLFAAKAVVLIGFVSMLLWTVIMILTMGYAPLTPEQAGTDWKWALPVQDNLKALFLPSPIFFVSSLISYLISQYHDIWLYEVLKKLTKGKHLWLRNNVSTIVSALIDNTVFSLLAWIILPPEPLPLGVLSWIRRLSISRDFSSDMRKRRLKPIYADFSGLKPPSYTGFGFTCRETGIARARLGKLRCPHGEISTPNFIFCGTRATVKGISAEQLKQTQTDIVLANTYHLLVSPGAELIAAAGGLHKFMRWDGPILTDSGGYQVFAMGFGSVSEEIKGRRMQGSNTILKITEKGVRFKSYKDGRLIDLTPELSIDIQRKLGADFIVQFDECTPYHASREYTEQSMHLSARWGDRSLADFMRYDNGAQAMYGVVQGGIYPDLRRASVEYLAQRPFFGTAVGGCLGKTSEEMAQVVDATMRCVPKDRPVHLLGIGLIPDILHGVLKGIDTFDCVHPTRIARHGHAIMPGLPGNVINLKNHRFRDDHSPLNEAFDQPFMQYTKAYIHHLFRSEELLGAQLLTLNNIFMMNRLMQDIREGLTNGRYADVYRRWTGQAFPSALSEG
;
A
#
# COMPACT_ATOMS: atom_id res chain seq x y z
N MET A 1 15.68 -1.66 62.01
CA MET A 1 15.80 -1.00 60.68
C MET A 1 17.03 -1.41 59.88
N LYS A 2 18.22 -1.61 60.47
CA LYS A 2 19.44 -2.01 59.73
C LYS A 2 19.32 -3.32 58.92
N GLY A 3 18.57 -4.32 59.41
CA GLY A 3 18.42 -5.62 58.73
C GLY A 3 17.60 -5.58 57.42
N LYS A 4 16.56 -4.74 57.31
CA LYS A 4 15.74 -4.64 56.08
C LYS A 4 16.44 -3.91 54.94
N LEU A 5 17.29 -2.93 55.26
CA LEU A 5 18.13 -2.23 54.28
C LEU A 5 19.23 -3.15 53.73
N PHE A 6 19.77 -4.04 54.57
CA PHE A 6 20.75 -5.03 54.15
C PHE A 6 20.14 -6.06 53.19
N ALA A 7 18.92 -6.53 53.47
CA ALA A 7 18.19 -7.44 52.59
C ALA A 7 17.84 -6.80 51.23
N ALA A 8 17.41 -5.54 51.20
CA ALA A 8 17.13 -4.83 49.96
C ALA A 8 18.40 -4.63 49.10
N LYS A 9 19.52 -4.26 49.74
CA LYS A 9 20.83 -4.14 49.06
C LYS A 9 21.33 -5.49 48.53
N ALA A 10 21.08 -6.58 49.25
CA ALA A 10 21.43 -7.92 48.80
C ALA A 10 20.62 -8.37 47.57
N VAL A 11 19.32 -8.06 47.51
CA VAL A 11 18.47 -8.38 46.34
C VAL A 11 18.91 -7.63 45.09
N VAL A 12 19.26 -6.34 45.23
CA VAL A 12 19.80 -5.53 44.11
C VAL A 12 21.14 -6.10 43.64
N LEU A 13 22.02 -6.51 44.57
CA LEU A 13 23.30 -7.12 44.23
C LEU A 13 23.14 -8.47 43.51
N ILE A 14 22.18 -9.30 43.94
CA ILE A 14 21.87 -10.58 43.28
C ILE A 14 21.33 -10.33 41.86
N GLY A 15 20.42 -9.37 41.69
CA GLY A 15 19.90 -8.98 40.38
C GLY A 15 21.01 -8.48 39.44
N PHE A 16 21.92 -7.66 39.97
CA PHE A 16 23.09 -7.16 39.24
C PHE A 16 24.04 -8.29 38.83
N VAL A 17 24.40 -9.19 39.74
CA VAL A 17 25.28 -10.34 39.46
C VAL A 17 24.64 -11.26 38.41
N SER A 18 23.33 -11.49 38.49
CA SER A 18 22.58 -12.28 37.50
C SER A 18 22.61 -11.64 36.11
N MET A 19 22.38 -10.32 36.02
CA MET A 19 22.48 -9.59 34.75
C MET A 19 23.92 -9.61 34.20
N LEU A 20 24.93 -9.41 35.05
CA LEU A 20 26.34 -9.48 34.66
C LEU A 20 26.69 -10.88 34.10
N LEU A 21 26.22 -11.95 34.76
CA LEU A 21 26.43 -13.31 34.31
C LEU A 21 25.76 -13.57 32.96
N TRP A 22 24.52 -13.12 32.78
CA TRP A 22 23.79 -13.20 31.50
C TRP A 22 24.50 -12.44 30.39
N THR A 23 25.08 -11.28 30.72
CA THR A 23 25.88 -10.47 29.80
C THR A 23 27.13 -11.21 29.35
N VAL A 24 27.87 -11.78 30.30
CA VAL A 24 29.08 -12.55 30.00
C VAL A 24 28.72 -13.77 29.14
N ILE A 25 27.62 -14.47 29.46
CA ILE A 25 27.10 -15.56 28.63
C ILE A 25 26.73 -15.07 27.23
N MET A 26 26.08 -13.91 27.09
CA MET A 26 25.74 -13.32 25.79
C MET A 26 26.99 -12.95 24.99
N ILE A 27 28.00 -12.33 25.61
CA ILE A 27 29.27 -11.98 24.97
C ILE A 27 30.03 -13.25 24.54
N LEU A 28 30.04 -14.30 25.36
CA LEU A 28 30.67 -15.58 25.06
C LEU A 28 29.91 -16.36 23.97
N THR A 29 28.58 -16.35 23.98
CA THR A 29 27.73 -17.01 22.96
C THR A 29 27.71 -16.25 21.64
N MET A 30 27.86 -14.93 21.67
CA MET A 30 28.14 -14.10 20.49
C MET A 30 29.60 -14.20 20.03
N GLY A 31 30.40 -15.14 20.56
CA GLY A 31 31.80 -15.44 20.21
C GLY A 31 32.03 -15.64 18.72
N TYR A 32 31.98 -14.54 17.97
CA TYR A 32 32.12 -14.45 16.54
C TYR A 32 33.59 -14.19 16.24
N ALA A 33 34.29 -15.23 15.81
CA ALA A 33 35.61 -15.05 15.22
C ALA A 33 35.41 -14.62 13.75
N PRO A 34 35.80 -13.39 13.36
CA PRO A 34 35.67 -12.98 11.97
C PRO A 34 36.59 -13.83 11.09
N LEU A 35 36.09 -14.29 9.95
CA LEU A 35 36.89 -15.00 8.96
C LEU A 35 37.89 -14.02 8.33
N THR A 36 39.18 -14.38 8.28
CA THR A 36 40.14 -13.63 7.47
C THR A 36 39.84 -13.84 5.98
N PRO A 37 40.27 -12.93 5.08
CA PRO A 37 40.12 -13.13 3.63
C PRO A 37 40.70 -14.46 3.12
N GLU A 38 41.70 -15.00 3.82
CA GLU A 38 42.31 -16.31 3.56
C GLU A 38 41.42 -17.47 4.05
N GLN A 39 40.71 -17.30 5.17
CA GLN A 39 39.78 -18.30 5.72
C GLN A 39 38.43 -18.35 5.01
N ALA A 40 37.99 -17.25 4.37
CA ALA A 40 36.69 -17.17 3.69
C ALA A 40 36.65 -17.90 2.32
N GLY A 41 37.81 -18.16 1.70
CA GLY A 41 37.87 -18.80 0.37
C GLY A 41 37.09 -18.05 -0.73
N THR A 42 36.75 -18.70 -1.84
CA THR A 42 35.92 -18.12 -2.92
C THR A 42 34.43 -18.09 -2.57
N ASP A 43 33.96 -19.08 -1.82
CA ASP A 43 32.52 -19.32 -1.63
C ASP A 43 31.89 -18.41 -0.56
N TRP A 44 32.70 -17.81 0.32
CA TRP A 44 32.22 -16.93 1.41
C TRP A 44 32.73 -15.50 1.31
N LYS A 45 33.36 -15.10 0.20
CA LYS A 45 33.79 -13.71 -0.05
C LYS A 45 32.64 -12.70 0.03
N TRP A 46 31.42 -13.13 -0.32
CA TRP A 46 30.21 -12.30 -0.22
C TRP A 46 29.84 -11.95 1.22
N ALA A 47 30.32 -12.71 2.21
CA ALA A 47 30.00 -12.51 3.62
C ALA A 47 30.90 -11.45 4.29
N LEU A 48 32.06 -11.11 3.70
CA LEU A 48 33.01 -10.13 4.25
C LEU A 48 32.40 -8.72 4.43
N PRO A 49 31.67 -8.15 3.45
CA PRO A 49 31.02 -6.84 3.63
C PRO A 49 29.88 -6.87 4.67
N VAL A 50 29.18 -8.00 4.80
CA VAL A 50 28.13 -8.19 5.81
C VAL A 50 28.76 -8.26 7.20
N GLN A 51 29.93 -8.90 7.35
CA GLN A 51 30.69 -8.94 8.60
C GLN A 51 31.17 -7.55 9.03
N ASP A 52 31.61 -6.70 8.12
CA ASP A 52 32.05 -5.35 8.46
C ASP A 52 30.89 -4.46 8.91
N ASN A 53 29.71 -4.61 8.28
CA ASN A 53 28.48 -3.95 8.73
C ASN A 53 28.03 -4.46 10.11
N LEU A 54 28.12 -5.77 10.36
CA LEU A 54 27.83 -6.35 11.68
C LEU A 54 28.82 -5.85 12.73
N LYS A 55 30.12 -5.79 12.43
CA LYS A 55 31.11 -5.20 13.34
C LYS A 55 30.76 -3.75 13.64
N ALA A 56 30.44 -2.92 12.64
CA ALA A 56 30.06 -1.53 12.85
C ALA A 56 28.80 -1.36 13.73
N LEU A 57 27.82 -2.28 13.61
CA LEU A 57 26.61 -2.29 14.43
C LEU A 57 26.84 -2.77 15.86
N PHE A 58 27.71 -3.78 16.06
CA PHE A 58 27.87 -4.46 17.34
C PHE A 58 29.09 -4.00 18.16
N LEU A 59 30.10 -3.33 17.57
CA LEU A 59 31.25 -2.78 18.31
C LEU A 59 30.88 -1.73 19.37
N PRO A 60 29.89 -0.85 19.15
CA PRO A 60 29.41 0.07 20.18
C PRO A 60 28.62 -0.63 21.30
N SER A 61 28.12 -1.85 21.04
CA SER A 61 27.18 -2.56 21.92
C SER A 61 27.72 -2.84 23.33
N PRO A 62 29.01 -3.21 23.54
CA PRO A 62 29.55 -3.40 24.89
C PRO A 62 29.62 -2.11 25.71
N ILE A 63 29.91 -0.97 25.07
CA ILE A 63 30.00 0.34 25.74
C ILE A 63 28.61 0.78 26.20
N PHE A 64 27.60 0.68 25.34
CA PHE A 64 26.22 0.96 25.73
C PHE A 64 25.74 0.02 26.83
N PHE A 65 26.13 -1.24 26.76
CA PHE A 65 25.77 -2.22 27.77
C PHE A 65 26.37 -1.86 29.15
N VAL A 66 27.69 -1.62 29.21
CA VAL A 66 28.38 -1.24 30.46
C VAL A 66 27.85 0.08 31.01
N SER A 67 27.61 1.06 30.13
CA SER A 67 27.05 2.36 30.52
C SER A 67 25.64 2.23 31.10
N SER A 68 24.80 1.39 30.51
CA SER A 68 23.44 1.11 31.00
C SER A 68 23.46 0.41 32.35
N LEU A 69 24.36 -0.57 32.53
CA LEU A 69 24.46 -1.32 33.78
C LEU A 69 24.96 -0.45 34.94
N ILE A 70 25.96 0.41 34.71
CA ILE A 70 26.47 1.36 35.72
C ILE A 70 25.40 2.40 36.07
N SER A 71 24.71 2.91 35.05
CA SER A 71 23.63 3.87 35.21
C SER A 71 22.49 3.30 36.09
N TYR A 72 22.05 2.09 35.78
CA TYR A 72 21.00 1.40 36.53
C TYR A 72 21.38 1.23 37.99
N LEU A 73 22.61 0.80 38.29
CA LEU A 73 23.08 0.64 39.67
C LEU A 73 23.05 1.95 40.45
N ILE A 74 23.55 3.03 39.85
CA ILE A 74 23.59 4.35 40.48
C ILE A 74 22.16 4.84 40.72
N SER A 75 21.28 4.70 39.71
CA SER A 75 19.87 5.07 39.79
C SER A 75 19.13 4.32 40.91
N GLN A 76 19.25 2.99 40.98
CA GLN A 76 18.59 2.15 41.99
C GLN A 76 19.08 2.44 43.41
N TYR A 77 20.38 2.75 43.57
CA TYR A 77 20.91 3.14 44.87
C TYR A 77 20.29 4.46 45.36
N HIS A 78 20.16 5.44 44.45
CA HIS A 78 19.55 6.74 44.76
C HIS A 78 18.04 6.63 44.99
N ASP A 79 17.35 5.74 44.28
CA ASP A 79 15.93 5.44 44.51
C ASP A 79 15.68 4.98 45.95
N ILE A 80 16.42 3.96 46.40
CA ILE A 80 16.31 3.39 47.76
C ILE A 80 16.66 4.44 48.82
N TRP A 81 17.72 5.21 48.59
CA TRP A 81 18.14 6.26 49.52
C TRP A 81 17.09 7.37 49.63
N LEU A 82 16.63 7.90 48.49
CA LEU A 82 15.67 8.99 48.44
C LEU A 82 14.31 8.56 48.99
N TYR A 83 13.89 7.34 48.71
CA TYR A 83 12.69 6.74 49.29
C TYR A 83 12.75 6.71 50.84
N GLU A 84 13.88 6.29 51.43
CA GLU A 84 14.05 6.27 52.89
C GLU A 84 14.20 7.68 53.51
N VAL A 85 14.81 8.63 52.80
CA VAL A 85 14.86 10.04 53.21
C VAL A 85 13.46 10.65 53.24
N LEU A 86 12.70 10.49 52.15
CA LEU A 86 11.32 10.97 52.07
C LEU A 86 10.43 10.31 53.12
N LYS A 87 10.63 9.02 53.39
CA LYS A 87 9.91 8.29 54.45
C LYS A 87 10.19 8.86 55.85
N LYS A 88 11.41 9.28 56.15
CA LYS A 88 11.75 9.95 57.41
C LYS A 88 11.14 11.34 57.50
N LEU A 89 11.24 12.13 56.42
CA LEU A 89 10.69 13.49 56.35
C LEU A 89 9.17 13.51 56.46
N THR A 90 8.49 12.56 55.83
CA THR A 90 7.02 12.45 55.90
C THR A 90 6.53 11.72 57.15
N LYS A 91 7.43 11.37 58.10
CA LYS A 91 7.13 10.55 59.29
C LYS A 91 6.33 9.28 58.96
N GLY A 92 6.60 8.68 57.80
CA GLY A 92 5.90 7.48 57.34
C GLY A 92 4.57 7.72 56.59
N LYS A 93 4.08 8.96 56.47
CA LYS A 93 2.85 9.30 55.73
C LYS A 93 3.11 9.51 54.22
N HIS A 94 2.04 9.52 53.41
CA HIS A 94 2.05 9.76 51.95
C HIS A 94 2.91 8.77 51.12
N LEU A 95 2.45 7.51 51.02
CA LEU A 95 3.12 6.46 50.24
C LEU A 95 3.30 6.80 48.77
N TRP A 96 2.26 7.37 48.15
CA TRP A 96 2.29 7.76 46.74
C TRP A 96 3.38 8.80 46.46
N LEU A 97 3.58 9.79 47.35
CA LEU A 97 4.61 10.81 47.16
C LEU A 97 6.01 10.18 47.20
N ARG A 98 6.24 9.22 48.10
CA ARG A 98 7.53 8.54 48.23
C ARG A 98 7.88 7.71 46.99
N ASN A 99 6.92 6.89 46.51
CA ASN A 99 7.13 6.04 45.34
C ASN A 99 7.36 6.87 44.08
N ASN A 100 6.52 7.88 43.83
CA ASN A 100 6.60 8.62 42.57
C ASN A 100 7.81 9.56 42.54
N VAL A 101 8.11 10.24 43.65
CA VAL A 101 9.26 11.16 43.68
C VAL A 101 10.58 10.40 43.59
N SER A 102 10.72 9.26 44.28
CA SER A 102 11.95 8.47 44.16
C SER A 102 12.13 7.92 42.74
N THR A 103 11.06 7.37 42.14
CA THR A 103 11.08 6.80 40.78
C THR A 103 11.38 7.85 39.71
N ILE A 104 10.77 9.03 39.80
CA ILE A 104 11.01 10.11 38.83
C ILE A 104 12.46 10.59 38.91
N VAL A 105 12.97 10.78 40.12
CA VAL A 105 14.36 11.24 40.31
C VAL A 105 15.36 10.17 39.91
N SER A 106 15.11 8.90 40.21
CA SER A 106 16.01 7.80 39.82
C SER A 106 16.01 7.59 38.30
N ALA A 107 14.87 7.70 37.62
CA ALA A 107 14.81 7.65 36.16
C ALA A 107 15.56 8.82 35.49
N LEU A 108 15.51 10.02 36.09
CA LEU A 108 16.28 11.16 35.60
C LEU A 108 17.79 10.95 35.77
N ILE A 109 18.21 10.42 36.93
CA ILE A 109 19.61 10.06 37.20
C ILE A 109 20.06 9.00 36.20
N ASP A 110 19.24 7.99 35.93
CA ASP A 110 19.57 6.92 34.99
C ASP A 110 19.83 7.47 33.57
N ASN A 111 18.87 8.20 32.99
CA ASN A 111 19.07 8.75 31.66
C ASN A 111 20.25 9.71 31.56
N THR A 112 20.52 10.48 32.62
CA THR A 112 21.63 11.43 32.64
C THR A 112 22.99 10.72 32.73
N VAL A 113 23.11 9.76 33.65
CA VAL A 113 24.34 8.98 33.85
C VAL A 113 24.62 8.10 32.64
N PHE A 114 23.62 7.42 32.10
CA PHE A 114 23.74 6.67 30.86
C PHE A 114 24.24 7.56 29.72
N SER A 115 23.61 8.72 29.50
CA SER A 115 23.97 9.60 28.39
C SER A 115 25.39 10.16 28.53
N LEU A 116 25.79 10.53 29.76
CA LEU A 116 27.16 10.97 30.04
C LEU A 116 28.18 9.85 29.81
N LEU A 117 27.89 8.64 30.30
CA LEU A 117 28.81 7.50 30.15
C LEU A 117 28.91 7.06 28.69
N ALA A 118 27.78 6.84 28.04
CA ALA A 118 27.71 6.29 26.69
C ALA A 118 28.21 7.23 25.60
N TRP A 119 28.12 8.55 25.81
CA TRP A 119 28.38 9.51 24.73
C TRP A 119 29.44 10.56 25.04
N ILE A 120 29.85 10.72 26.30
CA ILE A 120 30.78 11.78 26.71
C ILE A 120 32.03 11.21 27.38
N ILE A 121 31.88 10.24 28.29
CA ILE A 121 33.00 9.64 29.06
C ILE A 121 33.59 8.45 28.32
N LEU A 122 32.74 7.60 27.75
CA LEU A 122 33.11 6.48 26.88
C LEU A 122 32.40 6.62 25.52
N PRO A 123 32.60 7.74 24.79
CA PRO A 123 31.99 7.87 23.48
C PRO A 123 32.45 6.71 22.59
N PRO A 124 31.56 6.02 21.87
CA PRO A 124 31.96 5.03 20.89
C PRO A 124 32.64 5.76 19.73
N GLU A 125 33.96 5.94 19.80
CA GLU A 125 34.69 6.44 18.63
C GLU A 125 34.70 5.37 17.54
N PRO A 126 34.39 5.72 16.28
CA PRO A 126 34.87 4.94 15.15
C PRO A 126 36.40 5.09 15.11
N LEU A 127 37.12 3.97 15.00
CA LEU A 127 38.58 3.88 14.99
C LEU A 127 39.29 5.09 14.33
N PRO A 128 40.26 5.73 15.01
CA PRO A 128 41.06 6.77 14.39
C PRO A 128 41.88 6.21 13.22
N LEU A 129 41.79 6.87 12.07
CA LEU A 129 42.59 6.69 10.86
C LEU A 129 44.08 7.06 11.08
N GLY A 130 44.71 6.54 12.14
CA GLY A 130 46.08 6.86 12.56
C GLY A 130 47.13 5.80 12.23
N VAL A 131 46.73 4.57 11.85
CA VAL A 131 47.67 3.47 11.56
C VAL A 131 48.02 3.36 10.07
N LEU A 132 47.40 4.17 9.21
CA LEU A 132 47.70 4.23 7.76
C LEU A 132 48.81 5.23 7.38
N SER A 133 49.59 5.73 8.35
CA SER A 133 50.69 6.67 8.10
C SER A 133 51.93 6.02 7.47
N TRP A 134 52.01 4.68 7.40
CA TRP A 134 53.15 3.97 6.80
C TRP A 134 52.92 3.50 5.35
N ILE A 135 51.66 3.35 4.91
CA ILE A 135 51.35 2.83 3.55
C ILE A 135 51.09 3.94 2.54
N ARG A 136 50.99 5.21 2.97
CA ARG A 136 50.81 6.37 2.09
C ARG A 136 52.08 6.84 1.36
N ARG A 137 53.18 6.07 1.40
CA ARG A 137 54.43 6.35 0.65
C ARG A 137 54.63 5.54 -0.62
N LEU A 138 53.70 4.67 -1.00
CA LEU A 138 53.73 3.97 -2.29
C LEU A 138 52.31 3.82 -2.87
N SER A 139 51.75 4.92 -3.36
CA SER A 139 51.02 4.88 -4.63
C SER A 139 50.68 6.31 -5.05
N ILE A 140 51.28 6.69 -6.17
CA ILE A 140 50.98 7.88 -6.92
C ILE A 140 49.60 7.69 -7.56
N SER A 141 48.79 8.75 -7.43
CA SER A 141 47.56 9.13 -8.14
C SER A 141 47.03 8.24 -9.27
N ARG A 142 45.72 7.97 -9.24
CA ARG A 142 44.71 8.64 -10.11
C ARG A 142 43.30 8.07 -9.90
N ASP A 143 42.36 9.01 -9.77
CA ASP A 143 40.94 8.99 -10.12
C ASP A 143 40.11 7.71 -9.92
N PHE A 144 39.26 7.74 -8.88
CA PHE A 144 38.06 6.91 -8.84
C PHE A 144 36.84 7.69 -8.30
N SER A 145 36.47 8.76 -9.00
CA SER A 145 35.17 9.44 -8.86
C SER A 145 34.22 9.16 -10.05
N SER A 146 34.53 8.16 -10.88
CA SER A 146 33.83 7.93 -12.15
C SER A 146 33.06 6.60 -12.27
N ASP A 147 33.15 5.68 -11.30
CA ASP A 147 32.68 4.29 -11.54
C ASP A 147 31.38 3.85 -10.85
N MET A 148 30.77 4.69 -10.00
CA MET A 148 29.39 4.45 -9.50
C MET A 148 28.29 5.20 -10.28
N ARG A 149 28.65 6.01 -11.28
CA ARG A 149 27.69 6.60 -12.24
C ARG A 149 27.49 5.76 -13.51
N LYS A 150 28.19 4.63 -13.66
CA LYS A 150 28.23 3.83 -14.92
C LYS A 150 27.67 2.42 -14.84
N ARG A 151 27.02 2.02 -13.74
CA ARG A 151 26.15 0.82 -13.74
C ARG A 151 24.67 1.22 -13.74
N ARG A 152 24.27 2.00 -14.76
CA ARG A 152 22.95 1.80 -15.36
C ARG A 152 22.98 0.37 -15.92
N LEU A 153 22.56 -0.62 -15.12
CA LEU A 153 22.17 -1.90 -15.69
C LEU A 153 21.17 -1.55 -16.79
N LYS A 154 21.56 -1.70 -18.06
CA LYS A 154 20.62 -1.56 -19.15
C LYS A 154 19.49 -2.55 -18.82
N PRO A 155 18.24 -2.10 -18.66
CA PRO A 155 17.14 -3.02 -18.43
C PRO A 155 17.15 -4.04 -19.57
N ILE A 156 17.38 -5.31 -19.23
CA ILE A 156 17.25 -6.42 -20.16
C ILE A 156 15.74 -6.61 -20.31
N TYR A 157 15.19 -5.95 -21.32
CA TYR A 157 13.79 -6.09 -21.70
C TYR A 157 13.59 -7.42 -22.44
N ALA A 158 12.39 -7.98 -22.38
CA ALA A 158 12.10 -9.20 -23.13
C ALA A 158 12.27 -8.93 -24.63
N ASP A 159 12.90 -9.87 -25.33
CA ASP A 159 12.93 -9.82 -26.78
C ASP A 159 11.56 -10.27 -27.32
N PHE A 160 10.84 -9.34 -27.93
CA PHE A 160 9.58 -9.63 -28.61
C PHE A 160 9.78 -10.13 -30.04
N SER A 161 11.03 -10.28 -30.50
CA SER A 161 11.33 -10.81 -31.83
C SER A 161 10.74 -12.21 -31.98
N GLY A 162 9.96 -12.41 -33.06
CA GLY A 162 9.24 -13.66 -33.32
C GLY A 162 7.86 -13.80 -32.67
N LEU A 163 7.41 -12.87 -31.82
CA LEU A 163 6.04 -12.84 -31.32
C LEU A 163 5.15 -11.93 -32.18
N LYS A 164 3.93 -12.38 -32.48
CA LYS A 164 2.95 -11.57 -33.20
C LYS A 164 2.37 -10.51 -32.26
N PRO A 165 2.36 -9.21 -32.62
CA PRO A 165 1.67 -8.17 -31.85
C PRO A 165 0.22 -8.57 -31.55
N PRO A 166 -0.28 -8.30 -30.34
CA PRO A 166 -1.67 -8.60 -30.01
C PRO A 166 -2.61 -7.83 -30.93
N SER A 167 -3.57 -8.52 -31.52
CA SER A 167 -4.49 -7.92 -32.49
C SER A 167 -5.61 -7.11 -31.83
N TYR A 168 -5.91 -7.42 -30.56
CA TYR A 168 -7.04 -6.87 -29.80
C TYR A 168 -8.36 -6.87 -30.58
N THR A 169 -8.58 -7.90 -31.39
CA THR A 169 -9.80 -8.04 -32.20
C THR A 169 -11.02 -8.07 -31.29
N GLY A 170 -12.02 -7.22 -31.58
CA GLY A 170 -13.21 -7.08 -30.73
C GLY A 170 -13.06 -6.11 -29.55
N PHE A 171 -11.86 -5.57 -29.34
CA PHE A 171 -11.58 -4.50 -28.40
C PHE A 171 -11.38 -3.17 -29.13
N GLY A 172 -11.71 -2.07 -28.48
CA GLY A 172 -11.50 -0.75 -29.05
C GLY A 172 -11.69 0.35 -28.05
N PHE A 173 -11.04 1.49 -28.31
CA PHE A 173 -11.24 2.71 -27.54
C PHE A 173 -11.36 3.88 -28.49
N THR A 174 -12.50 4.55 -28.45
CA THR A 174 -12.72 5.81 -29.17
C THR A 174 -12.92 6.90 -28.14
N CYS A 175 -12.19 8.01 -28.26
CA CYS A 175 -12.36 9.15 -27.37
C CYS A 175 -12.30 10.47 -28.11
N ARG A 176 -12.94 11.50 -27.55
CA ARG A 176 -12.81 12.89 -27.96
C ARG A 176 -12.45 13.76 -26.75
N GLU A 177 -11.62 14.76 -27.00
CA GLU A 177 -11.37 15.82 -26.01
C GLU A 177 -12.62 16.70 -25.86
N THR A 178 -12.85 17.21 -24.65
CA THR A 178 -14.05 18.00 -24.32
C THR A 178 -13.83 19.50 -24.36
N GLY A 179 -12.57 19.94 -24.48
CA GLY A 179 -12.18 21.34 -24.29
C GLY A 179 -12.17 21.81 -22.83
N ILE A 180 -12.45 20.92 -21.87
CA ILE A 180 -12.39 21.20 -20.43
C ILE A 180 -11.16 20.49 -19.86
N ALA A 181 -10.09 21.26 -19.63
CA ALA A 181 -8.80 20.74 -19.24
C ALA A 181 -8.38 19.56 -20.14
N ARG A 182 -8.03 18.41 -19.55
CA ARG A 182 -7.63 17.20 -20.27
C ARG A 182 -8.72 16.13 -20.27
N ALA A 183 -9.95 16.49 -19.88
CA ALA A 183 -11.04 15.54 -19.80
C ALA A 183 -11.40 14.98 -21.19
N ARG A 184 -11.75 13.71 -21.20
CA ARG A 184 -12.12 12.98 -22.41
C ARG A 184 -13.46 12.31 -22.22
N LEU A 185 -14.23 12.26 -23.29
CA LEU A 185 -15.42 11.42 -23.39
C LEU A 185 -15.11 10.30 -24.37
N GLY A 186 -15.33 9.06 -23.95
CA GLY A 186 -14.99 7.91 -24.77
C GLY A 186 -15.93 6.74 -24.62
N LYS A 187 -15.64 5.73 -25.43
CA LYS A 187 -16.29 4.42 -25.43
C LYS A 187 -15.22 3.36 -25.49
N LEU A 188 -15.21 2.52 -24.46
CA LEU A 188 -14.34 1.36 -24.35
C LEU A 188 -15.16 0.12 -24.71
N ARG A 189 -14.74 -0.62 -25.72
CA ARG A 189 -15.43 -1.81 -26.25
C ARG A 189 -14.64 -3.07 -25.92
N CYS A 190 -15.37 -4.13 -25.57
CA CYS A 190 -14.88 -5.50 -25.46
C CYS A 190 -15.97 -6.48 -25.94
N PRO A 191 -15.68 -7.79 -26.03
CA PRO A 191 -16.66 -8.79 -26.47
C PRO A 191 -17.95 -8.82 -25.65
N HIS A 192 -17.89 -8.51 -24.36
CA HIS A 192 -19.06 -8.55 -23.45
C HIS A 192 -19.78 -7.21 -23.29
N GLY A 193 -19.38 -6.13 -23.97
CA GLY A 193 -20.12 -4.87 -23.93
C GLY A 193 -19.32 -3.63 -24.29
N GLU A 194 -19.99 -2.49 -24.11
CA GLU A 194 -19.41 -1.16 -24.33
C GLU A 194 -19.58 -0.32 -23.06
N ILE A 195 -18.52 0.36 -22.65
CA ILE A 195 -18.42 1.16 -21.43
C ILE A 195 -18.24 2.62 -21.83
N SER A 196 -19.13 3.49 -21.37
CA SER A 196 -18.98 4.94 -21.59
C SER A 196 -17.98 5.53 -20.59
N THR A 197 -16.97 6.26 -21.05
CA THR A 197 -15.93 6.86 -20.18
C THR A 197 -16.13 8.38 -20.04
N PRO A 198 -15.89 8.96 -18.84
CA PRO A 198 -15.38 8.31 -17.63
C PRO A 198 -16.36 7.30 -16.97
N ASN A 199 -15.83 6.24 -16.35
CA ASN A 199 -16.62 5.19 -15.67
C ASN A 199 -15.99 4.72 -14.35
N PHE A 200 -16.77 4.02 -13.52
CA PHE A 200 -16.36 3.49 -12.22
C PHE A 200 -16.53 1.97 -12.16
N ILE A 201 -15.48 1.26 -11.76
CA ILE A 201 -15.43 -0.20 -11.70
C ILE A 201 -15.58 -0.67 -10.25
N PHE A 202 -16.61 -1.47 -9.97
CA PHE A 202 -16.84 -1.99 -8.61
C PHE A 202 -16.06 -3.28 -8.36
N CYS A 203 -15.33 -3.33 -7.26
CA CYS A 203 -14.49 -4.48 -6.93
C CYS A 203 -15.31 -5.66 -6.37
N GLY A 204 -15.48 -6.70 -7.19
CA GLY A 204 -15.93 -8.04 -6.85
C GLY A 204 -14.80 -8.94 -6.33
N THR A 205 -14.35 -8.68 -5.10
CA THR A 205 -13.16 -9.31 -4.47
C THR A 205 -13.08 -10.84 -4.58
N ARG A 206 -14.20 -11.57 -4.63
CA ARG A 206 -14.23 -13.04 -4.74
C ARG A 206 -15.27 -13.51 -5.77
N ALA A 207 -15.23 -12.93 -6.97
CA ALA A 207 -16.25 -13.14 -8.01
C ALA A 207 -17.67 -12.74 -7.54
N THR A 208 -17.74 -11.76 -6.63
CA THR A 208 -18.99 -11.18 -6.15
C THR A 208 -18.72 -9.78 -5.61
N VAL A 209 -19.53 -8.81 -6.02
CA VAL A 209 -19.62 -7.51 -5.34
C VAL A 209 -20.39 -7.75 -4.05
N LYS A 210 -19.72 -7.54 -2.91
CA LYS A 210 -20.20 -8.01 -1.61
C LYS A 210 -21.62 -7.55 -1.30
N GLY A 211 -22.52 -8.51 -1.13
CA GLY A 211 -23.92 -8.29 -0.73
C GLY A 211 -24.89 -8.06 -1.88
N ILE A 212 -24.44 -8.12 -3.14
CA ILE A 212 -25.24 -7.75 -4.31
C ILE A 212 -25.18 -8.87 -5.36
N SER A 213 -26.32 -9.22 -5.94
CA SER A 213 -26.39 -10.16 -7.07
C SER A 213 -26.02 -9.49 -8.41
N ALA A 214 -25.74 -10.28 -9.45
CA ALA A 214 -25.48 -9.75 -10.79
C ALA A 214 -26.68 -8.95 -11.34
N GLU A 215 -27.91 -9.41 -11.08
CA GLU A 215 -29.14 -8.73 -11.47
C GLU A 215 -29.28 -7.36 -10.78
N GLN A 216 -28.96 -7.30 -9.49
CA GLN A 216 -28.96 -6.05 -8.75
C GLN A 216 -27.85 -5.08 -9.21
N LEU A 217 -26.69 -5.59 -9.63
CA LEU A 217 -25.65 -4.76 -10.27
C LEU A 217 -26.14 -4.13 -11.57
N LYS A 218 -26.90 -4.86 -12.39
CA LYS A 218 -27.54 -4.29 -13.58
C LYS A 218 -28.60 -3.25 -13.23
N GLN A 219 -29.43 -3.50 -12.21
CA GLN A 219 -30.44 -2.54 -11.74
C GLN A 219 -29.81 -1.21 -11.29
N THR A 220 -28.57 -1.26 -10.77
CA THR A 220 -27.81 -0.06 -10.40
C THR A 220 -27.06 0.59 -11.55
N GLN A 221 -27.28 0.14 -12.80
CA GLN A 221 -26.64 0.66 -14.03
C GLN A 221 -25.12 0.50 -14.04
N THR A 222 -24.62 -0.60 -13.48
CA THR A 222 -23.19 -0.93 -13.53
C THR A 222 -22.82 -1.46 -14.90
N ASP A 223 -21.81 -0.87 -15.54
CA ASP A 223 -21.32 -1.32 -16.85
C ASP A 223 -20.23 -2.39 -16.73
N ILE A 224 -19.36 -2.30 -15.70
CA ILE A 224 -18.17 -3.14 -15.57
C ILE A 224 -17.85 -3.43 -14.09
N VAL A 225 -17.31 -4.62 -13.84
CA VAL A 225 -16.85 -5.04 -12.50
C VAL A 225 -15.39 -5.49 -12.52
N LEU A 226 -14.73 -5.42 -11.36
CA LEU A 226 -13.36 -5.90 -11.17
C LEU A 226 -13.37 -7.20 -10.36
N ALA A 227 -12.78 -8.27 -10.86
CA ALA A 227 -12.54 -9.49 -10.09
C ALA A 227 -11.07 -9.56 -9.64
N ASN A 228 -10.84 -9.96 -8.40
CA ASN A 228 -9.49 -9.96 -7.85
C ASN A 228 -8.78 -11.30 -8.09
N THR A 229 -7.67 -11.27 -8.82
CA THR A 229 -6.88 -12.45 -9.18
C THR A 229 -6.29 -13.14 -7.95
N TYR A 230 -5.78 -12.36 -6.98
CA TYR A 230 -5.18 -12.92 -5.77
C TYR A 230 -6.17 -13.78 -4.97
N HIS A 231 -7.35 -13.25 -4.70
CA HIS A 231 -8.34 -13.97 -3.91
C HIS A 231 -8.87 -15.19 -4.64
N LEU A 232 -9.09 -15.09 -5.95
CA LEU A 232 -9.59 -16.19 -6.78
C LEU A 232 -8.54 -17.29 -7.02
N LEU A 233 -7.26 -16.93 -7.06
CA LEU A 233 -6.14 -17.88 -7.02
C LEU A 233 -6.14 -18.69 -5.72
N VAL A 234 -6.32 -18.01 -4.57
CA VAL A 234 -6.33 -18.67 -3.26
C VAL A 234 -7.59 -19.51 -3.06
N SER A 235 -8.75 -19.03 -3.50
CA SER A 235 -10.03 -19.72 -3.36
C SER A 235 -11.08 -19.12 -4.29
N PRO A 236 -11.76 -19.91 -5.15
CA PRO A 236 -11.73 -21.38 -5.23
C PRO A 236 -10.56 -21.97 -6.05
N GLY A 237 -9.75 -21.13 -6.70
CA GLY A 237 -8.73 -21.53 -7.67
C GLY A 237 -9.21 -21.30 -9.11
N ALA A 238 -8.28 -20.88 -9.97
CA ALA A 238 -8.58 -20.50 -11.35
C ALA A 238 -9.11 -21.66 -12.21
N GLU A 239 -8.62 -22.89 -11.98
CA GLU A 239 -9.04 -24.09 -12.72
C GLU A 239 -10.53 -24.41 -12.54
N LEU A 240 -11.03 -24.25 -11.31
CA LEU A 240 -12.44 -24.51 -11.02
C LEU A 240 -13.33 -23.50 -11.76
N ILE A 241 -12.92 -22.23 -11.79
CA ILE A 241 -13.65 -21.17 -12.48
C ILE A 241 -13.59 -21.40 -14.00
N ALA A 242 -12.43 -21.78 -14.54
CA ALA A 242 -12.29 -22.14 -15.95
C ALA A 242 -13.19 -23.33 -16.32
N ALA A 243 -13.24 -24.38 -15.49
CA ALA A 243 -14.11 -25.53 -15.68
C ALA A 243 -15.60 -25.18 -15.60
N ALA A 244 -15.97 -24.16 -14.82
CA ALA A 244 -17.31 -23.58 -14.79
C ALA A 244 -17.62 -22.67 -16.01
N GLY A 245 -16.66 -22.50 -16.93
CA GLY A 245 -16.79 -21.71 -18.14
C GLY A 245 -16.43 -20.24 -17.98
N GLY A 246 -15.53 -19.92 -17.05
CA GLY A 246 -15.01 -18.58 -16.81
C GLY A 246 -15.84 -17.76 -15.81
N LEU A 247 -15.32 -16.60 -15.42
CA LEU A 247 -15.94 -15.72 -14.43
C LEU A 247 -17.36 -15.32 -14.80
N HIS A 248 -17.59 -14.93 -16.05
CA HIS A 248 -18.89 -14.49 -16.53
C HIS A 248 -20.01 -15.50 -16.22
N LYS A 249 -19.78 -16.78 -16.56
CA LYS A 249 -20.73 -17.87 -16.25
C LYS A 249 -20.76 -18.17 -14.75
N PHE A 250 -19.61 -18.23 -14.10
CA PHE A 250 -19.50 -18.58 -12.68
C PHE A 250 -20.24 -17.61 -11.76
N MET A 251 -20.19 -16.30 -12.04
CA MET A 251 -20.86 -15.27 -11.24
C MET A 251 -22.17 -14.76 -11.86
N ARG A 252 -22.58 -15.34 -13.00
CA ARG A 252 -23.77 -14.93 -13.78
C ARG A 252 -23.76 -13.45 -14.18
N TRP A 253 -22.59 -12.93 -14.53
CA TRP A 253 -22.38 -11.57 -15.03
C TRP A 253 -22.01 -11.62 -16.50
N ASP A 254 -22.87 -11.07 -17.36
CA ASP A 254 -22.71 -11.04 -18.81
C ASP A 254 -22.12 -9.72 -19.33
N GLY A 255 -21.85 -8.74 -18.46
CA GLY A 255 -21.16 -7.51 -18.81
C GLY A 255 -19.64 -7.65 -18.75
N PRO A 256 -18.91 -6.58 -19.12
CA PRO A 256 -17.45 -6.51 -19.02
C PRO A 256 -16.89 -6.83 -17.63
N ILE A 257 -15.73 -7.50 -17.60
CA ILE A 257 -14.94 -7.78 -16.38
C ILE A 257 -13.49 -7.32 -16.56
N LEU A 258 -12.94 -6.67 -15.55
CA LEU A 258 -11.50 -6.44 -15.40
C LEU A 258 -10.94 -7.36 -14.30
N THR A 259 -9.77 -7.97 -14.51
CA THR A 259 -9.00 -8.60 -13.42
C THR A 259 -7.73 -7.83 -13.15
N ASP A 260 -7.42 -7.66 -11.87
CA ASP A 260 -6.08 -7.19 -11.48
C ASP A 260 -5.04 -8.30 -11.59
N SER A 261 -3.76 -7.97 -11.43
CA SER A 261 -2.68 -8.95 -11.52
C SER A 261 -2.55 -9.85 -10.29
N GLY A 262 -3.19 -9.47 -9.18
CA GLY A 262 -3.00 -10.04 -7.85
C GLY A 262 -1.73 -9.56 -7.13
N GLY A 263 -0.84 -8.83 -7.80
CA GLY A 263 0.41 -8.31 -7.22
C GLY A 263 0.14 -7.39 -6.03
N TYR A 264 -0.64 -6.33 -6.23
CA TYR A 264 -0.97 -5.34 -5.19
C TYR A 264 -1.43 -5.98 -3.88
N GLN A 265 -2.30 -7.00 -3.92
CA GLN A 265 -2.83 -7.62 -2.71
C GLN A 265 -1.76 -8.40 -1.97
N VAL A 266 -0.89 -9.13 -2.67
CA VAL A 266 0.27 -9.81 -2.06
C VAL A 266 1.08 -8.81 -1.25
N PHE A 267 1.39 -7.64 -1.82
CA PHE A 267 2.12 -6.56 -1.14
C PHE A 267 1.33 -5.91 -0.01
N ALA A 268 0.05 -5.61 -0.22
CA ALA A 268 -0.80 -4.99 0.78
C ALA A 268 -1.05 -5.88 2.01
N MET A 269 -1.03 -7.21 1.89
CA MET A 269 -1.14 -8.09 3.07
C MET A 269 0.19 -8.38 3.75
N GLY A 270 1.31 -8.32 3.01
CA GLY A 270 2.65 -8.50 3.59
C GLY A 270 3.17 -7.23 4.29
N PHE A 271 2.92 -6.05 3.71
CA PHE A 271 3.42 -4.76 4.21
C PHE A 271 2.33 -3.90 4.87
N GLY A 272 1.06 -4.28 4.77
CA GLY A 272 -0.09 -3.41 5.09
C GLY A 272 -0.57 -2.65 3.85
N SER A 273 -1.86 -2.31 3.79
CA SER A 273 -2.36 -1.54 2.63
C SER A 273 -1.82 -0.11 2.67
N VAL A 274 -1.49 0.45 1.49
CA VAL A 274 -1.02 1.85 1.37
C VAL A 274 -1.99 2.80 2.09
N SER A 275 -3.30 2.54 2.00
CA SER A 275 -4.35 3.32 2.66
C SER A 275 -4.35 3.25 4.19
N GLU A 276 -3.96 2.11 4.78
CA GLU A 276 -3.89 1.93 6.25
C GLU A 276 -2.60 2.52 6.80
N GLU A 277 -1.52 2.43 6.04
CA GLU A 277 -0.22 3.04 6.35
C GLU A 277 -0.32 4.57 6.36
N ILE A 278 -0.93 5.17 5.33
CA ILE A 278 -1.18 6.62 5.26
C ILE A 278 -1.95 7.10 6.50
N LYS A 279 -2.84 6.27 7.04
CA LYS A 279 -3.64 6.55 8.26
C LYS A 279 -2.88 6.30 9.56
N GLY A 280 -1.57 6.04 9.52
CA GLY A 280 -0.72 5.84 10.69
C GLY A 280 -1.00 4.56 11.47
N ARG A 281 -1.80 3.63 10.93
CA ARG A 281 -2.04 2.33 11.57
C ARG A 281 -0.85 1.42 11.29
N ARG A 282 0.08 1.31 12.25
CA ARG A 282 1.05 0.22 12.30
C ARG A 282 0.26 -1.09 12.47
N MET A 283 -0.04 -1.79 11.38
CA MET A 283 -0.31 -3.21 11.49
C MET A 283 1.01 -3.91 11.81
N GLN A 284 1.03 -4.76 12.83
CA GLN A 284 2.03 -5.82 12.92
C GLN A 284 1.94 -6.58 11.60
N GLY A 285 2.94 -6.42 10.73
CA GLY A 285 2.97 -7.07 9.43
C GLY A 285 2.71 -8.57 9.62
N SER A 286 1.66 -9.06 8.99
CA SER A 286 1.53 -10.50 8.78
C SER A 286 2.66 -10.84 7.83
N ASN A 287 3.69 -11.56 8.31
CA ASN A 287 4.90 -11.93 7.58
C ASN A 287 4.59 -12.94 6.45
N THR A 288 3.67 -12.55 5.56
CA THR A 288 3.08 -13.38 4.51
C THR A 288 3.90 -13.34 3.25
N ILE A 289 4.56 -12.22 2.94
CA ILE A 289 5.57 -12.19 1.89
C ILE A 289 6.85 -12.79 2.45
N LEU A 290 7.39 -13.80 1.75
CA LEU A 290 8.64 -14.44 2.10
C LEU A 290 9.80 -13.93 1.26
N LYS A 291 9.56 -13.67 -0.03
CA LYS A 291 10.62 -13.25 -0.95
C LYS A 291 10.08 -12.57 -2.20
N ILE A 292 10.71 -11.47 -2.60
CA ILE A 292 10.54 -10.82 -3.90
C ILE A 292 11.83 -11.06 -4.70
N THR A 293 11.72 -11.55 -5.93
CA THR A 293 12.87 -11.87 -6.78
C THR A 293 12.57 -11.55 -8.23
N GLU A 294 13.58 -11.55 -9.10
CA GLU A 294 13.36 -11.41 -10.54
C GLU A 294 12.32 -12.41 -11.09
N LYS A 295 12.21 -13.63 -10.52
CA LYS A 295 11.25 -14.64 -10.98
C LYS A 295 9.79 -14.28 -10.67
N GLY A 296 9.54 -13.57 -9.57
CA GLY A 296 8.20 -13.33 -9.02
C GLY A 296 8.24 -13.19 -7.51
N VAL A 297 7.07 -13.37 -6.88
CA VAL A 297 6.88 -13.24 -5.42
C VAL A 297 6.49 -14.57 -4.81
N ARG A 298 7.17 -14.94 -3.72
CA ARG A 298 6.80 -16.06 -2.85
C ARG A 298 6.06 -15.54 -1.63
N PHE A 299 4.85 -16.04 -1.40
CA PHE A 299 4.06 -15.67 -0.23
C PHE A 299 3.28 -16.86 0.36
N LYS A 300 2.80 -16.66 1.59
CA LYS A 300 1.94 -17.58 2.32
C LYS A 300 0.47 -17.17 2.13
N SER A 301 -0.36 -18.11 1.66
CA SER A 301 -1.80 -17.92 1.55
C SER A 301 -2.43 -17.55 2.89
N TYR A 302 -3.26 -16.51 2.92
CA TYR A 302 -3.98 -16.05 4.12
C TYR A 302 -5.08 -17.02 4.57
N LYS A 303 -5.49 -17.96 3.72
CA LYS A 303 -6.61 -18.88 4.01
C LYS A 303 -6.15 -20.17 4.68
N ASP A 304 -5.12 -20.80 4.14
CA ASP A 304 -4.67 -22.14 4.51
C ASP A 304 -3.16 -22.24 4.77
N GLY A 305 -2.42 -21.15 4.58
CA GLY A 305 -0.99 -21.11 4.83
C GLY A 305 -0.12 -21.79 3.77
N ARG A 306 -0.67 -22.21 2.63
CA ARG A 306 0.11 -22.77 1.52
C ARG A 306 1.11 -21.74 0.97
N LEU A 307 2.30 -22.19 0.62
CA LEU A 307 3.29 -21.37 -0.10
C LEU A 307 2.92 -21.28 -1.58
N ILE A 308 2.90 -20.06 -2.11
CA ILE A 308 2.56 -19.77 -3.50
C ILE A 308 3.67 -18.92 -4.10
N ASP A 309 4.19 -19.36 -5.24
CA ASP A 309 5.12 -18.62 -6.09
C ASP A 309 4.33 -17.98 -7.24
N LEU A 310 4.02 -16.69 -7.13
CA LEU A 310 3.31 -15.94 -8.17
C LEU A 310 4.33 -15.25 -9.07
N THR A 311 4.41 -15.72 -10.32
CA THR A 311 5.23 -15.13 -11.38
C THR A 311 4.36 -14.34 -12.36
N PRO A 312 4.95 -13.45 -13.19
CA PRO A 312 4.25 -12.84 -14.32
C PRO A 312 3.45 -13.83 -15.16
N GLU A 313 4.06 -14.94 -15.59
CA GLU A 313 3.43 -15.95 -16.44
C GLU A 313 2.25 -16.63 -15.74
N LEU A 314 2.41 -16.98 -14.46
CA LEU A 314 1.33 -17.59 -13.69
C LEU A 314 0.18 -16.59 -13.47
N SER A 315 0.47 -15.31 -13.22
CA SER A 315 -0.55 -14.27 -13.11
C SER A 315 -1.37 -14.14 -14.40
N ILE A 316 -0.70 -14.13 -15.57
CA ILE A 316 -1.39 -14.06 -16.86
C ILE A 316 -2.17 -15.34 -17.16
N ASP A 317 -1.63 -16.51 -16.84
CA ASP A 317 -2.35 -17.78 -16.99
C ASP A 317 -3.61 -17.86 -16.12
N ILE A 318 -3.55 -17.38 -14.88
CA ILE A 318 -4.73 -17.28 -14.01
C ILE A 318 -5.76 -16.34 -14.62
N GLN A 319 -5.38 -15.12 -15.00
CA GLN A 319 -6.29 -14.16 -15.60
C GLN A 319 -6.94 -14.69 -16.90
N ARG A 320 -6.20 -15.49 -17.68
CA ARG A 320 -6.70 -16.21 -18.85
C ARG A 320 -7.76 -17.25 -18.50
N LYS A 321 -7.49 -18.08 -17.48
CA LYS A 321 -8.44 -19.08 -16.96
C LYS A 321 -9.70 -18.46 -16.37
N LEU A 322 -9.55 -17.30 -15.71
CA LEU A 322 -10.67 -16.51 -15.20
C LEU A 322 -11.53 -15.95 -16.34
N GLY A 323 -10.94 -15.69 -17.51
CA GLY A 323 -11.67 -15.29 -18.72
C GLY A 323 -12.30 -13.91 -18.64
N ALA A 324 -11.64 -12.94 -18.01
CA ALA A 324 -12.06 -11.54 -17.97
C ALA A 324 -11.75 -10.81 -19.28
N ASP A 325 -12.50 -9.76 -19.64
CA ASP A 325 -12.22 -8.98 -20.85
C ASP A 325 -10.91 -8.19 -20.76
N PHE A 326 -10.66 -7.55 -19.62
CA PHE A 326 -9.47 -6.73 -19.40
C PHE A 326 -8.60 -7.35 -18.32
N ILE A 327 -7.31 -7.48 -18.60
CA ILE A 327 -6.32 -8.06 -17.69
C ILE A 327 -5.18 -7.07 -17.45
N VAL A 328 -4.50 -7.18 -16.32
CA VAL A 328 -3.45 -6.24 -15.94
C VAL A 328 -2.12 -6.99 -15.82
N GLN A 329 -1.03 -6.39 -16.32
CA GLN A 329 0.32 -6.95 -16.17
C GLN A 329 0.67 -7.18 -14.69
N PHE A 330 1.52 -8.17 -14.41
CA PHE A 330 2.05 -8.36 -13.07
C PHE A 330 3.08 -7.29 -12.72
N ASP A 331 2.95 -6.71 -11.54
CA ASP A 331 3.74 -5.58 -11.07
C ASP A 331 3.98 -5.62 -9.56
N GLU A 332 4.94 -4.84 -9.10
CA GLU A 332 5.18 -4.60 -7.68
C GLU A 332 4.62 -3.23 -7.28
N CYS A 333 3.80 -3.22 -6.23
CA CYS A 333 3.35 -1.98 -5.62
C CYS A 333 4.22 -1.64 -4.40
N THR A 334 5.05 -0.61 -4.53
CA THR A 334 5.88 -0.14 -3.42
C THR A 334 5.04 0.52 -2.32
N PRO A 335 5.36 0.29 -1.04
CA PRO A 335 4.73 1.02 0.05
C PRO A 335 5.11 2.51 0.02
N TYR A 336 4.34 3.36 0.70
CA TYR A 336 4.58 4.81 0.67
C TYR A 336 5.95 5.17 1.28
N HIS A 337 6.33 4.52 2.37
CA HIS A 337 7.59 4.78 3.08
C HIS A 337 8.83 4.16 2.42
N ALA A 338 8.69 3.52 1.26
CA ALA A 338 9.83 3.02 0.51
C ALA A 338 10.79 4.17 0.17
N SER A 339 12.10 3.89 0.20
CA SER A 339 13.08 4.88 -0.28
C SER A 339 12.90 5.10 -1.78
N ARG A 340 13.41 6.24 -2.27
CA ARG A 340 13.43 6.52 -3.71
C ARG A 340 14.17 5.42 -4.48
N GLU A 341 15.30 4.95 -3.94
CA GLU A 341 16.13 3.91 -4.55
C GLU A 341 15.37 2.58 -4.65
N TYR A 342 14.66 2.19 -3.60
CA TYR A 342 13.80 0.99 -3.65
C TYR A 342 12.67 1.17 -4.67
N THR A 343 12.05 2.35 -4.69
CA THR A 343 10.97 2.68 -5.65
C THR A 343 11.45 2.60 -7.09
N GLU A 344 12.67 3.08 -7.37
CA GLU A 344 13.31 2.99 -8.69
C GLU A 344 13.62 1.53 -9.07
N GLN A 345 14.18 0.75 -8.16
CA GLN A 345 14.45 -0.68 -8.37
C GLN A 345 13.17 -1.46 -8.66
N SER A 346 12.12 -1.23 -7.86
CA SER A 346 10.81 -1.85 -8.00
C SER A 346 10.10 -1.45 -9.30
N MET A 347 10.20 -0.18 -9.71
CA MET A 347 9.69 0.30 -10.99
C MET A 347 10.37 -0.44 -12.16
N HIS A 348 11.69 -0.59 -12.12
CA HIS A 348 12.41 -1.35 -13.13
C HIS A 348 12.09 -2.85 -13.10
N LEU A 349 11.88 -3.44 -11.92
CA LEU A 349 11.43 -4.83 -11.78
C LEU A 349 10.03 -5.01 -12.39
N SER A 350 9.10 -4.10 -12.09
CA SER A 350 7.75 -4.07 -12.65
C SER A 350 7.76 -3.93 -14.17
N ALA A 351 8.70 -3.17 -14.74
CA ALA A 351 8.88 -3.11 -16.19
C ALA A 351 9.33 -4.46 -16.77
N ARG A 352 10.31 -5.14 -16.15
CA ARG A 352 10.74 -6.48 -16.63
C ARG A 352 9.64 -7.54 -16.46
N TRP A 353 8.86 -7.46 -15.39
CA TRP A 353 7.67 -8.30 -15.20
C TRP A 353 6.55 -7.97 -16.18
N GLY A 354 6.38 -6.70 -16.54
CA GLY A 354 5.46 -6.26 -17.58
C GLY A 354 5.80 -6.86 -18.94
N ASP A 355 7.08 -6.81 -19.34
CA ASP A 355 7.54 -7.43 -20.58
C ASP A 355 7.32 -8.95 -20.59
N ARG A 356 7.58 -9.64 -19.47
CA ARG A 356 7.29 -11.08 -19.32
C ARG A 356 5.79 -11.38 -19.38
N SER A 357 4.97 -10.56 -18.72
CA SER A 357 3.51 -10.66 -18.76
C SER A 357 3.00 -10.54 -20.20
N LEU A 358 3.48 -9.53 -20.93
CA LEU A 358 3.09 -9.26 -22.30
C LEU A 358 3.56 -10.39 -23.24
N ALA A 359 4.78 -10.90 -23.07
CA ALA A 359 5.29 -12.02 -23.86
C ALA A 359 4.47 -13.31 -23.65
N ASP A 360 4.11 -13.64 -22.39
CA ASP A 360 3.24 -14.79 -22.11
C ASP A 360 1.84 -14.61 -22.69
N PHE A 361 1.28 -13.40 -22.57
CA PHE A 361 0.01 -13.05 -23.17
C PHE A 361 0.03 -13.25 -24.69
N MET A 362 1.02 -12.71 -25.40
CA MET A 362 1.15 -12.83 -26.85
C MET A 362 1.34 -14.28 -27.32
N ARG A 363 2.05 -15.10 -26.53
CA ARG A 363 2.27 -16.52 -26.87
C ARG A 363 0.97 -17.33 -26.92
N TYR A 364 0.01 -16.99 -26.07
CA TYR A 364 -1.25 -17.72 -25.93
C TYR A 364 -2.47 -16.81 -26.21
N ASP A 365 -2.27 -15.72 -26.96
CA ASP A 365 -3.35 -14.80 -27.31
C ASP A 365 -4.34 -15.50 -28.24
N ASN A 366 -5.60 -15.53 -27.81
CA ASN A 366 -6.72 -16.07 -28.58
C ASN A 366 -7.72 -14.97 -28.97
N GLY A 367 -7.40 -13.70 -28.72
CA GLY A 367 -8.25 -12.55 -29.00
C GLY A 367 -9.41 -12.35 -28.03
N ALA A 368 -9.50 -13.10 -26.92
CA ALA A 368 -10.60 -12.99 -25.97
C ALA A 368 -10.38 -11.93 -24.86
N GLN A 369 -9.15 -11.40 -24.72
CA GLN A 369 -8.78 -10.49 -23.63
C GLN A 369 -7.89 -9.35 -24.14
N ALA A 370 -7.89 -8.22 -23.42
CA ALA A 370 -7.01 -7.08 -23.68
C ALA A 370 -6.19 -6.73 -22.43
N MET A 371 -4.91 -6.38 -22.62
CA MET A 371 -3.95 -6.20 -21.51
C MET A 371 -3.63 -4.73 -21.25
N TYR A 372 -3.69 -4.33 -19.99
CA TYR A 372 -3.23 -3.05 -19.48
C TYR A 372 -1.82 -3.17 -18.91
N GLY A 373 -0.97 -2.21 -19.27
CA GLY A 373 0.34 -2.01 -18.64
C GLY A 373 0.23 -1.05 -17.46
N VAL A 374 1.06 -1.18 -16.42
CA VAL A 374 0.95 -0.38 -15.18
C VAL A 374 2.11 0.60 -15.04
N VAL A 375 1.78 1.88 -14.85
CA VAL A 375 2.74 2.93 -14.48
C VAL A 375 3.02 2.84 -12.98
N GLN A 376 4.29 2.62 -12.64
CA GLN A 376 4.83 2.65 -11.28
C GLN A 376 5.76 3.86 -11.10
N GLY A 377 6.45 3.95 -9.96
CA GLY A 377 7.40 5.04 -9.68
C GLY A 377 7.08 5.89 -8.45
N GLY A 378 6.09 5.48 -7.65
CA GLY A 378 5.71 6.12 -6.39
C GLY A 378 5.36 7.60 -6.57
N ILE A 379 5.81 8.45 -5.64
CA ILE A 379 5.56 9.89 -5.67
C ILE A 379 6.56 10.69 -6.53
N TYR A 380 7.45 10.01 -7.26
CA TYR A 380 8.59 10.64 -7.95
C TYR A 380 8.30 10.89 -9.44
N PRO A 381 8.15 12.15 -9.89
CA PRO A 381 7.75 12.47 -11.27
C PRO A 381 8.70 11.95 -12.36
N ASP A 382 10.01 11.89 -12.07
CA ASP A 382 11.03 11.36 -12.98
C ASP A 382 10.90 9.85 -13.17
N LEU A 383 10.64 9.10 -12.10
CA LEU A 383 10.38 7.66 -12.18
C LEU A 383 9.06 7.35 -12.88
N ARG A 384 8.02 8.15 -12.61
CA ARG A 384 6.72 8.06 -13.32
C ARG A 384 6.91 8.27 -14.82
N ARG A 385 7.67 9.30 -15.23
CA ARG A 385 7.99 9.55 -16.64
C ARG A 385 8.69 8.36 -17.29
N ALA A 386 9.73 7.83 -16.65
CA ALA A 386 10.47 6.67 -17.17
C ALA A 386 9.55 5.43 -17.33
N SER A 387 8.64 5.21 -16.37
CA SER A 387 7.66 4.12 -16.44
C SER A 387 6.65 4.32 -17.59
N VAL A 388 6.21 5.55 -17.83
CA VAL A 388 5.33 5.88 -18.97
C VAL A 388 6.05 5.70 -20.31
N GLU A 389 7.30 6.16 -20.43
CA GLU A 389 8.12 5.97 -21.63
C GLU A 389 8.31 4.49 -21.97
N TYR A 390 8.53 3.66 -20.94
CA TYR A 390 8.56 2.20 -21.08
C TYR A 390 7.25 1.67 -21.67
N LEU A 391 6.09 1.99 -21.07
CA LEU A 391 4.79 1.49 -21.53
C LEU A 391 4.41 1.96 -22.93
N ALA A 392 4.72 3.22 -23.27
CA ALA A 392 4.39 3.80 -24.57
C ALA A 392 5.01 3.03 -25.75
N GLN A 393 6.15 2.38 -25.51
CA GLN A 393 6.86 1.58 -26.51
C GLN A 393 6.34 0.14 -26.63
N ARG A 394 5.41 -0.29 -25.78
CA ARG A 394 4.85 -1.65 -25.81
C ARG A 394 3.41 -1.65 -26.32
N PRO A 395 2.99 -2.73 -27.01
CA PRO A 395 1.64 -2.88 -27.53
C PRO A 395 0.63 -3.28 -26.44
N PHE A 396 0.60 -2.56 -25.31
CA PHE A 396 -0.50 -2.69 -24.34
C PHE A 396 -1.76 -2.00 -24.88
N PHE A 397 -2.91 -2.62 -24.66
CA PHE A 397 -4.21 -2.06 -25.03
C PHE A 397 -4.53 -0.78 -24.26
N GLY A 398 -4.20 -0.73 -22.96
CA GLY A 398 -4.48 0.42 -22.09
C GLY A 398 -3.36 0.70 -21.09
N THR A 399 -3.45 1.86 -20.42
CA THR A 399 -2.51 2.28 -19.38
C THR A 399 -3.21 2.34 -18.04
N ALA A 400 -2.76 1.54 -17.08
CA ALA A 400 -3.14 1.69 -15.69
C ALA A 400 -2.13 2.59 -14.96
N VAL A 401 -2.60 3.49 -14.11
CA VAL A 401 -1.77 4.31 -13.22
C VAL A 401 -1.91 3.72 -11.82
N GLY A 402 -0.86 3.06 -11.35
CA GLY A 402 -0.83 2.33 -10.07
C GLY A 402 0.22 2.85 -9.10
N GLY A 403 0.52 2.05 -8.07
CA GLY A 403 1.56 2.36 -7.09
C GLY A 403 1.14 3.38 -6.04
N CYS A 404 2.10 3.80 -5.22
CA CYS A 404 1.87 4.85 -4.24
C CYS A 404 1.58 6.19 -4.91
N LEU A 405 0.45 6.81 -4.55
CA LEU A 405 0.01 8.12 -5.04
C LEU A 405 0.21 9.24 -4.01
N GLY A 406 0.88 9.00 -2.90
CA GLY A 406 1.05 10.00 -1.84
C GLY A 406 0.11 9.80 -0.65
N LYS A 407 0.30 10.61 0.40
CA LYS A 407 -0.46 10.59 1.66
C LYS A 407 -1.66 11.51 1.64
N THR A 408 -1.52 12.66 1.00
CA THR A 408 -2.55 13.70 0.96
C THR A 408 -3.19 13.76 -0.42
N SER A 409 -4.38 14.34 -0.48
CA SER A 409 -5.08 14.54 -1.75
C SER A 409 -4.28 15.45 -2.68
N GLU A 410 -3.53 16.41 -2.12
CA GLU A 410 -2.65 17.31 -2.87
C GLU A 410 -1.45 16.57 -3.48
N GLU A 411 -0.78 15.70 -2.72
CA GLU A 411 0.32 14.87 -3.25
C GLU A 411 -0.19 13.95 -4.37
N MET A 412 -1.34 13.32 -4.18
CA MET A 412 -1.97 12.51 -5.22
C MET A 412 -2.30 13.32 -6.47
N ALA A 413 -2.88 14.51 -6.30
CA ALA A 413 -3.15 15.41 -7.42
C ALA A 413 -1.86 15.75 -8.19
N GLN A 414 -0.75 16.05 -7.49
CA GLN A 414 0.55 16.34 -8.12
C GLN A 414 1.11 15.13 -8.87
N VAL A 415 1.07 13.94 -8.27
CA VAL A 415 1.58 12.70 -8.88
C VAL A 415 0.76 12.34 -10.11
N VAL A 416 -0.57 12.41 -10.03
CA VAL A 416 -1.48 12.13 -11.15
C VAL A 416 -1.25 13.16 -12.26
N ASP A 417 -1.19 14.45 -11.96
CA ASP A 417 -0.96 15.51 -12.94
C ASP A 417 0.39 15.35 -13.67
N ALA A 418 1.47 15.11 -12.93
CA ALA A 418 2.80 14.88 -13.49
C ALA A 418 2.85 13.62 -14.38
N THR A 419 2.22 12.54 -13.92
CA THR A 419 2.14 11.28 -14.66
C THR A 419 1.36 11.47 -15.95
N MET A 420 0.15 12.02 -15.85
CA MET A 420 -0.75 12.17 -16.98
C MET A 420 -0.14 13.05 -18.06
N ARG A 421 0.68 14.06 -17.75
CA ARG A 421 1.39 14.89 -18.77
C ARG A 421 2.23 14.07 -19.73
N CYS A 422 2.72 12.91 -19.31
CA CYS A 422 3.54 12.05 -20.13
C CYS A 422 2.73 10.93 -20.82
N VAL A 423 1.55 10.58 -20.30
CA VAL A 423 0.76 9.43 -20.77
C VAL A 423 0.23 9.70 -22.19
N PRO A 424 0.48 8.79 -23.16
CA PRO A 424 -0.12 8.85 -24.49
C PRO A 424 -1.65 8.90 -24.45
N LYS A 425 -2.24 9.70 -25.34
CA LYS A 425 -3.70 9.90 -25.41
C LYS A 425 -4.43 8.86 -26.27
N ASP A 426 -3.69 7.99 -26.95
CA ASP A 426 -4.16 7.01 -27.95
C ASP A 426 -4.90 5.80 -27.36
N ARG A 427 -4.88 5.64 -26.03
CA ARG A 427 -5.38 4.45 -25.33
C ARG A 427 -6.15 4.82 -24.04
N PRO A 428 -6.98 3.91 -23.52
CA PRO A 428 -7.72 4.16 -22.29
C PRO A 428 -6.78 4.19 -21.09
N VAL A 429 -7.09 5.07 -20.13
CA VAL A 429 -6.33 5.25 -18.90
C VAL A 429 -7.18 4.90 -17.67
N HIS A 430 -6.68 3.96 -16.88
CA HIS A 430 -7.32 3.46 -15.66
C HIS A 430 -6.54 3.92 -14.43
N LEU A 431 -7.17 4.62 -13.48
CA LEU A 431 -6.53 5.00 -12.22
C LEU A 431 -6.89 4.02 -11.11
N LEU A 432 -5.90 3.25 -10.66
CA LEU A 432 -6.11 2.14 -9.75
C LEU A 432 -6.40 2.60 -8.31
N GLY A 433 -7.46 2.07 -7.71
CA GLY A 433 -7.74 2.16 -6.27
C GLY A 433 -8.34 3.48 -5.77
N ILE A 434 -8.84 4.34 -6.67
CA ILE A 434 -9.43 5.65 -6.32
C ILE A 434 -10.95 5.59 -6.23
N GLY A 435 -11.50 6.00 -5.08
CA GLY A 435 -12.93 5.90 -4.80
C GLY A 435 -13.58 7.12 -4.16
N LEU A 436 -12.81 8.14 -3.79
CA LEU A 436 -13.39 9.37 -3.23
C LEU A 436 -13.86 10.27 -4.38
N ILE A 437 -15.02 10.89 -4.19
CA ILE A 437 -15.68 11.70 -5.21
C ILE A 437 -14.82 12.90 -5.68
N PRO A 438 -14.16 13.68 -4.78
CA PRO A 438 -13.28 14.77 -5.21
C PRO A 438 -12.10 14.27 -6.06
N ASP A 439 -11.52 13.12 -5.70
CA ASP A 439 -10.36 12.54 -6.38
C ASP A 439 -10.73 12.06 -7.78
N ILE A 440 -11.91 11.46 -7.93
CA ILE A 440 -12.48 11.09 -9.22
C ILE A 440 -12.68 12.32 -10.10
N LEU A 441 -13.34 13.36 -9.56
CA LEU A 441 -13.59 14.60 -10.29
C LEU A 441 -12.28 15.28 -10.71
N HIS A 442 -11.24 15.22 -9.88
CA HIS A 442 -9.92 15.72 -10.24
C HIS A 442 -9.28 14.85 -11.33
N GLY A 443 -9.27 13.53 -11.18
CA GLY A 443 -8.68 12.60 -12.14
C GLY A 443 -9.31 12.71 -13.54
N VAL A 444 -10.63 12.94 -13.63
CA VAL A 444 -11.31 13.17 -14.91
C VAL A 444 -10.74 14.38 -15.63
N LEU A 445 -10.51 15.49 -14.92
CA LEU A 445 -9.89 16.70 -15.51
C LEU A 445 -8.44 16.47 -15.97
N LYS A 446 -7.77 15.44 -15.43
CA LYS A 446 -6.42 15.02 -15.84
C LYS A 446 -6.42 14.00 -16.98
N GLY A 447 -7.60 13.58 -17.45
CA GLY A 447 -7.76 12.69 -18.60
C GLY A 447 -7.86 11.20 -18.25
N ILE A 448 -8.17 10.86 -16.99
CA ILE A 448 -8.46 9.47 -16.58
C ILE A 448 -9.84 9.04 -17.12
N ASP A 449 -9.92 7.83 -17.67
CA ASP A 449 -11.15 7.27 -18.24
C ASP A 449 -11.90 6.33 -17.30
N THR A 450 -11.20 5.63 -16.42
CA THR A 450 -11.83 4.68 -15.50
C THR A 450 -11.15 4.68 -14.14
N PHE A 451 -11.93 4.38 -13.10
CA PHE A 451 -11.49 4.31 -11.71
C PHE A 451 -12.03 3.04 -11.07
N ASP A 452 -11.37 2.49 -10.06
CA ASP A 452 -11.91 1.39 -9.26
C ASP A 452 -11.70 1.62 -7.77
N CYS A 453 -12.65 1.19 -6.93
CA CYS A 453 -12.41 1.14 -5.50
C CYS A 453 -13.41 0.26 -4.75
N VAL A 454 -12.94 -0.35 -3.66
CA VAL A 454 -13.80 -1.02 -2.69
C VAL A 454 -14.59 -0.04 -1.81
N HIS A 455 -14.22 1.25 -1.80
CA HIS A 455 -14.72 2.24 -0.85
C HIS A 455 -16.25 2.30 -0.79
N PRO A 456 -17.01 2.45 -1.90
CA PRO A 456 -18.47 2.59 -1.84
C PRO A 456 -19.18 1.42 -1.14
N THR A 457 -18.77 0.19 -1.46
CA THR A 457 -19.35 -1.01 -0.86
C THR A 457 -18.85 -1.25 0.56
N ARG A 458 -17.61 -0.82 0.88
CA ARG A 458 -17.04 -0.95 2.23
C ARG A 458 -17.75 -0.05 3.22
N ILE A 459 -17.94 1.23 2.89
CA ILE A 459 -18.58 2.18 3.80
C ILE A 459 -20.08 1.88 3.98
N ALA A 460 -20.75 1.33 2.97
CA ALA A 460 -22.13 0.85 3.05
C ALA A 460 -22.30 -0.18 4.17
N ARG A 461 -21.44 -1.20 4.23
CA ARG A 461 -21.45 -2.21 5.30
C ARG A 461 -21.13 -1.63 6.68
N HIS A 462 -20.56 -0.43 6.75
CA HIS A 462 -20.34 0.30 7.99
C HIS A 462 -21.42 1.35 8.30
N GLY A 463 -22.53 1.37 7.57
CA GLY A 463 -23.68 2.25 7.82
C GLY A 463 -23.64 3.58 7.09
N HIS A 464 -22.75 3.77 6.12
CA HIS A 464 -22.63 5.04 5.40
C HIS A 464 -23.28 4.97 4.02
N ALA A 465 -24.22 5.89 3.78
CA ALA A 465 -24.85 6.10 2.48
C ALA A 465 -24.19 7.28 1.77
N ILE A 466 -23.82 7.13 0.49
CA ILE A 466 -23.31 8.22 -0.35
C ILE A 466 -24.45 9.19 -0.64
N MET A 467 -24.23 10.46 -0.29
CA MET A 467 -25.17 11.57 -0.45
C MET A 467 -24.39 12.81 -0.94
N PRO A 468 -24.61 13.26 -2.20
CA PRO A 468 -23.85 14.34 -2.81
C PRO A 468 -23.96 15.65 -2.02
N GLY A 469 -22.88 16.44 -1.97
CA GLY A 469 -22.90 17.80 -1.43
C GLY A 469 -22.95 17.91 0.10
N LEU A 470 -23.00 16.79 0.82
CA LEU A 470 -22.86 16.75 2.27
C LEU A 470 -21.38 16.64 2.68
N PRO A 471 -21.01 17.00 3.92
CA PRO A 471 -19.66 16.79 4.42
C PRO A 471 -19.19 15.33 4.25
N GLY A 472 -18.09 15.13 3.53
CA GLY A 472 -17.56 13.80 3.18
C GLY A 472 -18.41 13.01 2.18
N ASN A 473 -19.45 13.63 1.61
CA ASN A 473 -20.40 13.05 0.65
C ASN A 473 -21.15 11.82 1.17
N VAL A 474 -21.32 11.73 2.49
CA VAL A 474 -21.94 10.58 3.14
C VAL A 474 -22.81 10.99 4.32
N ILE A 475 -23.80 10.17 4.63
CA ILE A 475 -24.48 10.16 5.93
C ILE A 475 -24.27 8.83 6.62
N ASN A 476 -24.10 8.85 7.95
CA ASN A 476 -23.97 7.64 8.76
C ASN A 476 -25.32 7.28 9.40
N LEU A 477 -26.00 6.28 8.85
CA LEU A 477 -27.33 5.84 9.31
C LEU A 477 -27.30 5.11 10.66
N LYS A 478 -26.13 4.85 11.25
CA LYS A 478 -26.02 4.41 12.65
C LYS A 478 -26.24 5.53 13.67
N ASN A 479 -26.23 6.78 13.24
CA ASN A 479 -26.42 7.92 14.14
C ASN A 479 -27.85 7.92 14.70
N HIS A 480 -27.99 8.14 16.02
CA HIS A 480 -29.27 8.18 16.73
C HIS A 480 -30.26 9.19 16.15
N ARG A 481 -29.80 10.26 15.50
CA ARG A 481 -30.68 11.26 14.85
C ARG A 481 -31.65 10.66 13.83
N PHE A 482 -31.32 9.48 13.28
CA PHE A 482 -32.14 8.82 12.26
C PHE A 482 -33.18 7.86 12.84
N ARG A 483 -33.22 7.65 14.16
CA ARG A 483 -34.14 6.71 14.82
C ARG A 483 -35.61 6.92 14.44
N ASP A 484 -36.04 8.18 14.39
CA ASP A 484 -37.42 8.58 14.13
C ASP A 484 -37.56 9.32 12.78
N ASP A 485 -36.55 9.21 11.91
CA ASP A 485 -36.54 9.83 10.58
C ASP A 485 -37.25 8.92 9.55
N HIS A 486 -38.55 9.16 9.35
CA HIS A 486 -39.38 8.41 8.41
C HIS A 486 -39.25 8.87 6.95
N SER A 487 -38.38 9.83 6.64
CA SER A 487 -38.09 10.15 5.24
C SER A 487 -37.36 8.98 4.57
N PRO A 488 -37.55 8.75 3.26
CA PRO A 488 -36.83 7.73 2.52
C PRO A 488 -35.32 8.02 2.51
N LEU A 489 -34.52 6.99 2.22
CA LEU A 489 -33.06 7.09 2.16
C LEU A 489 -32.62 8.21 1.21
N ASN A 490 -33.23 8.25 0.02
CA ASN A 490 -32.94 9.25 -1.00
C ASN A 490 -34.17 9.50 -1.90
N GLU A 491 -34.71 10.73 -1.85
CA GLU A 491 -35.89 11.16 -2.60
C GLU A 491 -35.58 11.58 -4.04
N ALA A 492 -34.29 11.78 -4.37
CA ALA A 492 -33.90 12.30 -5.68
C ALA A 492 -34.06 11.27 -6.81
N PHE A 493 -34.25 9.99 -6.48
CA PHE A 493 -34.33 8.91 -7.45
C PHE A 493 -35.44 7.91 -7.06
N ASP A 494 -36.22 7.51 -8.05
CA ASP A 494 -37.26 6.51 -7.90
C ASP A 494 -36.68 5.09 -8.02
N GLN A 495 -35.96 4.67 -6.99
CA GLN A 495 -35.39 3.33 -6.87
C GLN A 495 -35.97 2.63 -5.63
N PRO A 496 -36.49 1.38 -5.73
CA PRO A 496 -37.14 0.71 -4.60
C PRO A 496 -36.27 0.62 -3.34
N PHE A 497 -34.97 0.35 -3.50
CA PHE A 497 -34.02 0.27 -2.38
C PHE A 497 -33.70 1.64 -1.74
N MET A 498 -34.07 2.75 -2.39
CA MET A 498 -33.96 4.11 -1.83
C MET A 498 -35.24 4.59 -1.13
N GLN A 499 -36.36 3.87 -1.30
CA GLN A 499 -37.65 4.22 -0.67
C GLN A 499 -37.79 3.73 0.77
N TYR A 500 -36.88 2.86 1.24
CA TYR A 500 -36.83 2.50 2.66
C TYR A 500 -36.52 3.73 3.51
N THR A 501 -37.22 3.86 4.64
CA THR A 501 -37.03 4.99 5.55
C THR A 501 -35.66 4.92 6.23
N LYS A 502 -35.09 6.09 6.54
CA LYS A 502 -33.83 6.17 7.28
C LYS A 502 -33.96 5.54 8.67
N ALA A 503 -35.12 5.67 9.32
CA ALA A 503 -35.46 5.00 10.58
C ALA A 503 -35.40 3.48 10.48
N TYR A 504 -35.94 2.89 9.41
CA TYR A 504 -35.88 1.45 9.20
C TYR A 504 -34.44 0.97 8.97
N ILE A 505 -33.68 1.67 8.12
CA ILE A 505 -32.27 1.31 7.89
C ILE A 505 -31.43 1.48 9.16
N HIS A 506 -31.67 2.54 9.93
CA HIS A 506 -31.06 2.73 11.24
C HIS A 506 -31.32 1.52 12.14
N HIS A 507 -32.58 1.10 12.25
CA HIS A 507 -32.97 -0.10 12.99
C HIS A 507 -32.22 -1.34 12.50
N LEU A 508 -32.16 -1.61 11.19
CA LEU A 508 -31.44 -2.76 10.63
C LEU A 508 -29.97 -2.78 11.07
N PHE A 509 -29.29 -1.62 11.09
CA PHE A 509 -27.91 -1.56 11.59
C PHE A 509 -27.78 -1.73 13.10
N ARG A 510 -28.79 -1.31 13.88
CA ARG A 510 -28.83 -1.53 15.35
C ARG A 510 -29.12 -2.99 15.70
N SER A 511 -29.88 -3.67 14.84
CA SER A 511 -30.22 -5.10 14.96
C SER A 511 -29.20 -6.02 14.29
N GLU A 512 -28.14 -5.48 13.68
CA GLU A 512 -27.10 -6.22 12.94
C GLU A 512 -27.63 -7.06 11.76
N GLU A 513 -28.74 -6.61 11.16
CA GLU A 513 -29.37 -7.28 10.03
C GLU A 513 -28.62 -7.03 8.71
N LEU A 514 -28.39 -8.10 7.94
CA LEU A 514 -27.65 -8.05 6.66
C LEU A 514 -28.30 -7.12 5.63
N LEU A 515 -29.63 -7.01 5.67
CA LEU A 515 -30.41 -6.18 4.75
C LEU A 515 -29.98 -4.72 4.80
N GLY A 516 -29.63 -4.17 5.97
CA GLY A 516 -29.22 -2.77 6.09
C GLY A 516 -27.95 -2.48 5.30
N ALA A 517 -26.99 -3.40 5.36
CA ALA A 517 -25.75 -3.31 4.58
C ALA A 517 -25.99 -3.50 3.07
N GLN A 518 -26.91 -4.39 2.69
CA GLN A 518 -27.29 -4.61 1.29
C GLN A 518 -27.94 -3.35 0.68
N LEU A 519 -28.94 -2.77 1.35
CA LEU A 519 -29.63 -1.56 0.89
C LEU A 519 -28.67 -0.39 0.68
N LEU A 520 -27.76 -0.14 1.64
CA LEU A 520 -26.76 0.92 1.47
C LEU A 520 -25.75 0.60 0.38
N THR A 521 -25.47 -0.68 0.12
CA THR A 521 -24.57 -1.06 -0.98
C THR A 521 -25.21 -0.77 -2.33
N LEU A 522 -26.50 -1.10 -2.51
CA LEU A 522 -27.27 -0.75 -3.71
C LEU A 522 -27.30 0.77 -3.93
N ASN A 523 -27.62 1.54 -2.88
CA ASN A 523 -27.60 2.99 -2.93
C ASN A 523 -26.22 3.51 -3.37
N ASN A 524 -25.15 3.06 -2.74
CA ASN A 524 -23.81 3.59 -3.02
C ASN A 524 -23.33 3.25 -4.43
N ILE A 525 -23.61 2.05 -4.93
CA ILE A 525 -23.29 1.65 -6.30
C ILE A 525 -24.06 2.53 -7.30
N PHE A 526 -25.38 2.65 -7.12
CA PHE A 526 -26.21 3.50 -7.96
C PHE A 526 -25.72 4.94 -7.98
N MET A 527 -25.42 5.52 -6.81
CA MET A 527 -24.94 6.90 -6.72
C MET A 527 -23.58 7.10 -7.41
N MET A 528 -22.67 6.13 -7.33
CA MET A 528 -21.39 6.22 -8.05
C MET A 528 -21.57 6.13 -9.57
N ASN A 529 -22.49 5.28 -10.05
CA ASN A 529 -22.84 5.25 -11.48
C ASN A 529 -23.49 6.56 -11.93
N ARG A 530 -24.35 7.14 -11.09
CA ARG A 530 -24.94 8.46 -11.34
C ARG A 530 -23.90 9.58 -11.36
N LEU A 531 -22.87 9.54 -10.51
CA LEU A 531 -21.75 10.46 -10.56
C LEU A 531 -21.05 10.42 -11.93
N MET A 532 -20.75 9.22 -12.44
CA MET A 532 -20.12 9.07 -13.76
C MET A 532 -21.02 9.59 -14.88
N GLN A 533 -22.33 9.34 -14.80
CA GLN A 533 -23.31 9.89 -15.74
C GLN A 533 -23.34 11.42 -15.69
N ASP A 534 -23.48 12.01 -14.50
CA ASP A 534 -23.49 13.47 -14.32
C ASP A 534 -22.19 14.10 -14.84
N ILE A 535 -21.03 13.46 -14.61
CA ILE A 535 -19.74 13.89 -15.16
C ILE A 535 -19.79 13.91 -16.69
N ARG A 536 -20.25 12.83 -17.33
CA ARG A 536 -20.32 12.76 -18.80
C ARG A 536 -21.29 13.81 -19.38
N GLU A 537 -22.44 14.01 -18.75
CA GLU A 537 -23.41 15.05 -19.11
C GLU A 537 -22.84 16.46 -18.92
N GLY A 538 -22.15 16.71 -17.81
CA GLY A 538 -21.50 17.99 -17.50
C GLY A 538 -20.38 18.31 -18.49
N LEU A 539 -19.55 17.34 -18.84
CA LEU A 539 -18.51 17.48 -19.85
C LEU A 539 -19.09 17.74 -21.25
N THR A 540 -20.18 17.04 -21.60
CA THR A 540 -20.84 17.22 -22.91
C THR A 540 -21.44 18.62 -23.06
N ASN A 541 -22.00 19.17 -21.98
CA ASN A 541 -22.75 20.42 -22.01
C ASN A 541 -21.95 21.64 -21.52
N GLY A 542 -20.65 21.52 -21.24
CA GLY A 542 -19.86 22.63 -20.69
C GLY A 542 -20.20 23.02 -19.24
N ARG A 543 -20.88 22.14 -18.48
CA ARG A 543 -21.38 22.38 -17.12
C ARG A 543 -20.67 21.57 -16.04
N TYR A 544 -19.40 21.26 -16.24
CA TYR A 544 -18.62 20.46 -15.29
C TYR A 544 -18.52 21.12 -13.91
N ALA A 545 -18.41 22.45 -13.85
CA ALA A 545 -18.35 23.20 -12.60
C ALA A 545 -19.62 23.01 -11.73
N ASP A 546 -20.79 22.87 -12.36
CA ASP A 546 -22.05 22.61 -11.65
C ASP A 546 -22.07 21.20 -11.06
N VAL A 547 -21.58 20.22 -11.82
CA VAL A 547 -21.41 18.83 -11.34
C VAL A 547 -20.48 18.81 -10.14
N TYR A 548 -19.33 19.48 -10.22
CA TYR A 548 -18.39 19.59 -9.10
C TYR A 548 -19.06 20.18 -7.86
N ARG A 549 -19.78 21.30 -8.01
CA ARG A 549 -20.47 21.97 -6.90
C ARG A 549 -21.53 21.07 -6.27
N ARG A 550 -22.36 20.43 -7.09
CA ARG A 550 -23.39 19.49 -6.63
C ARG A 550 -22.80 18.34 -5.83
N TRP A 551 -21.71 17.76 -6.33
CA TRP A 551 -21.15 16.53 -5.78
C TRP A 551 -20.21 16.74 -4.59
N THR A 552 -19.57 17.91 -4.49
CA THR A 552 -18.63 18.22 -3.39
C THR A 552 -19.19 19.20 -2.36
N GLY A 553 -20.23 19.96 -2.71
CA GLY A 553 -20.71 21.09 -1.92
C GLY A 553 -19.77 22.31 -1.95
N GLN A 554 -18.71 22.27 -2.77
CA GLN A 554 -17.66 23.30 -2.83
C GLN A 554 -17.69 24.06 -4.15
N ALA A 555 -17.16 25.28 -4.16
CA ALA A 555 -16.94 26.01 -5.40
C ALA A 555 -15.92 25.27 -6.30
N PHE A 556 -16.11 25.35 -7.61
CA PHE A 556 -15.15 24.79 -8.56
C PHE A 556 -13.81 25.54 -8.44
N PRO A 557 -12.69 24.84 -8.18
CA PRO A 557 -11.40 25.50 -8.00
C PRO A 557 -10.92 26.16 -9.30
N SER A 558 -10.51 27.43 -9.22
CA SER A 558 -9.93 28.16 -10.37
C SER A 558 -8.64 27.52 -10.89
N ALA A 559 -7.85 26.88 -10.02
CA ALA A 559 -6.66 26.13 -10.41
C ALA A 559 -6.96 24.89 -11.29
N LEU A 560 -8.24 24.48 -11.39
CA LEU A 560 -8.68 23.38 -12.25
C LEU A 560 -9.27 23.85 -13.58
N SER A 561 -9.46 25.16 -13.77
CA SER A 561 -9.87 25.76 -15.05
C SER A 561 -8.71 26.13 -15.98
N GLU A 562 -7.48 26.22 -15.46
CA GLU A 562 -6.28 26.46 -16.27
C GLU A 562 -5.62 25.12 -16.63
N GLY A 563 -5.77 24.68 -17.89
CA GLY A 563 -5.19 23.43 -18.38
C GLY A 563 -5.43 23.22 -19.86
#